data_AF-A0A1I1RQF9-F1
#
_entry.id   AF-A0A1I1RQF9-F1
#
_cell.length_a   1.000
_cell.length_b   1.000
_cell.length_c   1.000
_cell.angle_alpha   90.00
_cell.angle_beta   90.00
_cell.angle_gamma   90.00
#
_symmetry.space_group_name_H-M   'P 1'
#
loop_
_entity.id
_entity.type
_entity.pdbx_description
1 polymer ?
#
loop_
_entity_poly.entity_id
_entity_poly.type
_entity_poly.pdbx_seq_one_letter_code
_entity_poly.pdbx_strand_id
1 'polypeptide(L)'
;MTQNKSRYSGHFFNSYVITRMNLYKHTVPMENDKKKISHVYGYPIEKVNDVFRQLDKELQLSVDFINKKYKSEMDEKLSKLEATFVFIGDQFVSEYQSFFNVLRKVFEPYTKIKMVCAAAMGDNSNQTIQHIYDLVVSEKPMITSVLIGINDMHQNNDIYSKPVCSPDEYRGNIDYMAKVLRHYKSKIIFNTLPPFNNVIVEKSFAHMNWTYSVDIRDEYNNIIREVAEQNGCTLNDMAEKFNQFDGLINIPNDGLNLTYQAQCFFADKFLEVMLEML
;
A
#
# COMPACT_ATOMS: atom_id res chain seq x y z
N MET A 1 0.09 21.55 20.47
CA MET A 1 -0.63 20.76 19.45
C MET A 1 -0.88 21.60 18.18
N THR A 2 0.16 22.00 17.45
CA THR A 2 0.04 22.89 16.28
C THR A 2 1.23 22.75 15.32
N GLN A 3 1.54 21.53 14.84
CA GLN A 3 2.58 21.34 13.80
C GLN A 3 2.19 20.40 12.63
N ASN A 4 0.95 19.91 12.56
CA ASN A 4 0.51 19.01 11.47
C ASN A 4 -0.18 19.71 10.27
N LYS A 5 -0.26 21.05 10.26
CA LYS A 5 -1.03 21.79 9.24
C LYS A 5 -0.33 21.94 7.89
N SER A 6 1.01 21.83 7.80
CA SER A 6 1.73 22.12 6.54
C SER A 6 2.14 20.90 5.72
N ARG A 7 1.91 19.68 6.20
CA ARG A 7 2.45 18.46 5.58
C ARG A 7 1.70 18.03 4.30
N TYR A 8 0.45 18.48 4.13
CA TYR A 8 -0.47 18.01 3.08
C TYR A 8 -1.25 19.16 2.40
N SER A 9 -0.74 20.39 2.40
CA SER A 9 -1.43 21.53 1.79
C SER A 9 -0.48 22.40 0.98
N GLY A 10 -0.91 22.82 -0.21
CA GLY A 10 -0.24 23.83 -1.03
C GLY A 10 0.44 23.27 -2.29
N HIS A 11 0.94 24.19 -3.13
CA HIS A 11 1.56 23.90 -4.43
C HIS A 11 2.68 22.85 -4.35
N PHE A 12 3.36 22.78 -3.20
CA PHE A 12 4.43 21.83 -2.92
C PHE A 12 3.97 20.36 -2.85
N PHE A 13 2.89 20.06 -2.12
CA PHE A 13 2.41 18.67 -2.03
C PHE A 13 2.00 18.17 -3.41
N ASN A 14 1.32 19.01 -4.20
CA ASN A 14 0.94 18.69 -5.57
C ASN A 14 2.18 18.47 -6.46
N SER A 15 3.17 19.37 -6.41
CA SER A 15 4.42 19.20 -7.17
C SER A 15 5.20 17.95 -6.74
N TYR A 16 5.22 17.63 -5.45
CA TYR A 16 5.90 16.44 -4.91
C TYR A 16 5.22 15.15 -5.36
N VAL A 17 3.89 15.07 -5.23
CA VAL A 17 3.09 13.92 -5.66
C VAL A 17 3.19 13.72 -7.17
N ILE A 18 3.02 14.77 -7.97
CA ILE A 18 3.10 14.70 -9.44
C ILE A 18 4.51 14.29 -9.89
N THR A 19 5.55 14.89 -9.31
CA THR A 19 6.95 14.53 -9.64
C THR A 19 7.23 13.08 -9.25
N ARG A 20 6.73 12.60 -8.10
CA ARG A 20 6.83 11.18 -7.72
C ARG A 20 6.15 10.27 -8.72
N MET A 21 4.89 10.51 -9.05
CA MET A 21 4.14 9.72 -10.04
C MET A 21 4.88 9.66 -11.37
N ASN A 22 5.44 10.78 -11.84
CA ASN A 22 6.17 10.84 -13.10
C ASN A 22 7.54 10.15 -13.04
N LEU A 23 8.29 10.30 -11.95
CA LEU A 23 9.59 9.66 -11.79
C LEU A 23 9.48 8.13 -11.62
N TYR A 24 8.44 7.66 -10.93
CA TYR A 24 8.13 6.22 -10.81
C TYR A 24 7.88 5.58 -12.17
N LYS A 25 7.11 6.23 -13.04
CA LYS A 25 6.86 5.78 -14.43
C LYS A 25 8.15 5.64 -15.25
N HIS A 26 9.23 6.30 -14.83
CA HIS A 26 10.54 6.21 -15.46
C HIS A 26 11.54 5.36 -14.67
N THR A 27 11.10 4.59 -13.68
CA THR A 27 11.96 3.75 -12.81
C THR A 27 13.04 4.54 -12.06
N VAL A 28 12.76 5.81 -11.75
CA VAL A 28 13.68 6.70 -11.05
C VAL A 28 13.16 6.91 -9.63
N PRO A 29 13.29 5.93 -8.70
CA PRO A 29 12.74 6.07 -7.36
C PRO A 29 13.37 7.27 -6.66
N MET A 30 12.55 8.04 -5.96
CA MET A 30 12.99 9.20 -5.21
C MET A 30 12.60 9.10 -3.74
N GLU A 31 11.67 8.19 -3.41
CA GLU A 31 11.29 7.92 -2.04
C GLU A 31 12.53 7.46 -1.29
N ASN A 32 12.68 8.01 -0.08
CA ASN A 32 13.70 7.60 0.88
C ASN A 32 15.14 7.99 0.49
N ASP A 33 15.34 8.62 -0.67
CA ASP A 33 16.60 9.26 -1.05
C ASP A 33 16.60 10.72 -0.59
N LYS A 34 17.08 10.94 0.64
CA LYS A 34 17.15 12.27 1.28
C LYS A 34 17.94 13.27 0.45
N LYS A 35 19.02 12.82 -0.22
CA LYS A 35 19.88 13.68 -1.03
C LYS A 35 19.15 14.12 -2.30
N LYS A 36 18.49 13.18 -2.97
CA LYS A 36 17.71 13.47 -4.17
C LYS A 36 16.50 14.35 -3.87
N ILE A 37 15.79 14.10 -2.77
CA ILE A 37 14.69 14.97 -2.32
C ILE A 37 15.20 16.39 -2.01
N SER A 38 16.30 16.50 -1.26
CA SER A 38 16.93 17.80 -0.98
C SER A 38 17.30 18.54 -2.27
N HIS A 39 17.90 17.84 -3.23
CA HIS A 39 18.32 18.42 -4.50
C HIS A 39 17.14 18.84 -5.40
N VAL A 40 16.18 17.93 -5.65
CA VAL A 40 15.06 18.16 -6.58
C VAL A 40 14.15 19.30 -6.10
N TYR A 41 13.90 19.39 -4.80
CA TYR A 41 12.99 20.39 -4.24
C TYR A 41 13.70 21.61 -3.63
N GLY A 42 15.03 21.66 -3.68
CA GLY A 42 15.81 22.77 -3.16
C GLY A 42 15.73 22.94 -1.64
N TYR A 43 15.45 21.87 -0.88
CA TYR A 43 15.43 21.93 0.58
C TYR A 43 16.82 21.69 1.16
N PRO A 44 17.20 22.40 2.24
CA PRO A 44 18.38 22.04 3.03
C PRO A 44 18.33 20.59 3.48
N ILE A 45 19.43 19.86 3.32
CA ILE A 45 19.51 18.43 3.64
C ILE A 45 19.23 18.16 5.13
N GLU A 46 19.54 19.12 5.99
CA GLU A 46 19.27 19.08 7.43
C GLU A 46 17.76 19.01 7.71
N LYS A 47 16.97 19.81 7.01
CA LYS A 47 15.50 19.78 7.13
C LYS A 47 14.92 18.47 6.65
N VAL A 48 15.45 17.93 5.54
CA VAL A 48 15.04 16.61 5.05
C VAL A 48 15.40 15.54 6.07
N ASN A 49 16.61 15.57 6.64
CA ASN A 49 17.04 14.65 7.68
C ASN A 49 16.15 14.70 8.93
N ASP A 50 15.72 15.89 9.36
CA ASP A 50 14.84 16.05 10.51
C ASP A 50 13.45 15.44 10.26
N VAL A 51 12.88 15.64 9.06
CA VAL A 51 11.62 15.01 8.66
C VAL A 51 11.76 13.48 8.70
N PHE A 52 12.80 12.94 8.05
CA PHE A 52 13.02 11.49 8.05
C PHE A 52 13.25 10.92 9.45
N ARG A 53 13.90 11.65 10.34
CA ARG A 53 14.07 11.23 11.75
C ARG A 53 12.74 11.11 12.48
N GLN A 54 11.80 12.04 12.23
CA GLN A 54 10.46 11.96 12.78
C GLN A 54 9.69 10.75 12.22
N LEU A 55 9.78 10.54 10.91
CA LEU A 55 9.15 9.40 10.25
C LEU A 55 9.70 8.06 10.74
N ASP A 56 11.02 7.96 10.87
CA ASP A 56 11.70 6.78 11.42
C ASP A 56 11.24 6.49 12.85
N LYS A 57 11.04 7.52 13.67
CA LYS A 57 10.52 7.37 15.04
C LYS A 57 9.11 6.80 15.04
N GLU A 58 8.21 7.33 14.22
CA GLU A 58 6.83 6.82 14.08
C GLU A 58 6.81 5.38 13.55
N LEU A 59 7.66 5.07 12.57
CA LEU A 59 7.81 3.73 12.01
C LEU A 59 8.34 2.75 13.07
N GLN A 60 9.33 3.15 13.88
CA GLN A 60 9.93 2.31 14.92
C GLN A 60 8.91 1.90 15.98
N LEU A 61 7.96 2.77 16.35
CA LEU A 61 6.88 2.41 17.28
C LEU A 61 6.05 1.23 16.76
N SER A 62 5.82 1.17 15.45
CA SER A 62 5.09 0.08 14.80
C SER A 62 5.93 -1.20 14.78
N VAL A 63 7.23 -1.08 14.46
CA VAL A 63 8.18 -2.21 14.48
C VAL A 63 8.28 -2.83 15.89
N ASP A 64 8.39 -2.01 16.92
CA ASP A 64 8.48 -2.45 18.32
C ASP A 64 7.19 -3.17 18.75
N PHE A 65 6.03 -2.62 18.38
CA PHE A 65 4.74 -3.25 18.64
C PHE A 65 4.64 -4.65 17.99
N ILE A 66 4.97 -4.74 16.70
CA ILE A 66 4.92 -6.01 15.94
C ILE A 66 5.90 -7.02 16.52
N ASN A 67 7.15 -6.63 16.78
CA ASN A 67 8.14 -7.52 17.38
C ASN A 67 7.69 -8.02 18.76
N LYS A 68 7.14 -7.14 19.60
CA LYS A 68 6.62 -7.55 20.91
C LYS A 68 5.54 -8.64 20.79
N LYS A 69 4.68 -8.58 19.77
CA LYS A 69 3.58 -9.52 19.58
C LYS A 69 4.00 -10.82 18.88
N TYR A 70 4.82 -10.74 17.83
CA TYR A 70 5.05 -11.87 16.92
C TYR A 70 6.47 -12.44 16.93
N LYS A 71 7.44 -11.86 17.67
CA LYS A 71 8.85 -12.27 17.53
C LYS A 71 9.07 -13.76 17.73
N SER A 72 8.45 -14.37 18.73
CA SER A 72 8.62 -15.80 19.01
C SER A 72 8.13 -16.68 17.86
N GLU A 73 6.95 -16.38 17.33
CA GLU A 73 6.36 -17.15 16.22
C GLU A 73 7.11 -16.92 14.91
N MET A 74 7.52 -15.67 14.64
CA MET A 74 8.38 -15.36 13.52
C MET A 74 9.73 -16.08 13.62
N ASP A 75 10.34 -16.15 14.79
CA ASP A 75 11.60 -16.89 14.98
C ASP A 75 11.44 -18.37 14.68
N GLU A 76 10.32 -18.97 15.09
CA GLU A 76 10.00 -20.36 14.80
C GLU A 76 9.82 -20.62 13.29
N LYS A 77 9.00 -19.82 12.62
CA LYS A 77 8.60 -20.03 11.21
C LYS A 77 9.61 -19.51 10.19
N LEU A 78 10.32 -18.42 10.49
CA LEU A 78 11.11 -17.67 9.52
C LEU A 78 12.61 -17.93 9.58
N SER A 79 13.18 -18.29 10.74
CA SER A 79 14.64 -18.39 10.91
C SER A 79 15.34 -19.38 9.97
N LYS A 80 14.60 -20.37 9.47
CA LYS A 80 15.10 -21.40 8.54
C LYS A 80 14.51 -21.26 7.14
N LEU A 81 13.57 -20.35 6.94
CA LEU A 81 12.87 -20.16 5.69
C LEU A 81 13.75 -19.40 4.70
N GLU A 82 13.87 -19.91 3.48
CA GLU A 82 14.42 -19.19 2.35
C GLU A 82 13.27 -18.88 1.39
N ALA A 83 12.93 -17.61 1.26
CA ALA A 83 11.74 -17.19 0.55
C ALA A 83 11.86 -15.77 0.01
N THR A 84 11.14 -15.51 -1.09
CA THR A 84 10.88 -14.15 -1.57
C THR A 84 9.42 -13.82 -1.32
N PHE A 85 9.16 -12.69 -0.65
CA PHE A 85 7.84 -12.13 -0.45
C PHE A 85 7.71 -10.85 -1.27
N VAL A 86 6.74 -10.82 -2.18
CA VAL A 86 6.50 -9.67 -3.07
C VAL A 86 5.19 -8.98 -2.69
N PHE A 87 5.18 -7.65 -2.66
CA PHE A 87 4.02 -6.84 -2.34
C PHE A 87 3.63 -6.01 -3.56
N ILE A 88 2.51 -6.35 -4.17
CA ILE A 88 1.87 -5.60 -5.25
C ILE A 88 0.97 -4.55 -4.63
N GLY A 89 1.02 -3.33 -5.17
CA GLY A 89 0.03 -2.32 -4.86
C GLY A 89 0.39 -0.94 -5.38
N ASP A 90 -0.10 0.06 -4.68
CA ASP A 90 0.06 1.47 -5.03
C ASP A 90 0.74 2.25 -3.88
N GLN A 91 0.38 3.52 -3.69
CA GLN A 91 0.84 4.33 -2.56
C GLN A 91 0.60 3.68 -1.18
N PHE A 92 -0.45 2.90 -1.01
CA PHE A 92 -0.74 2.25 0.29
C PHE A 92 0.35 1.24 0.69
N VAL A 93 1.06 0.67 -0.29
CA VAL A 93 2.18 -0.26 -0.11
C VAL A 93 3.53 0.47 -0.19
N SER A 94 3.70 1.44 -1.08
CA SER A 94 5.01 2.06 -1.34
C SER A 94 5.37 3.25 -0.44
N GLU A 95 4.39 3.86 0.25
CA GLU A 95 4.65 4.99 1.17
C GLU A 95 5.64 4.63 2.29
N TYR A 96 6.39 5.63 2.78
CA TYR A 96 7.48 5.38 3.73
C TYR A 96 7.05 4.70 5.04
N GLN A 97 5.84 5.00 5.48
CA GLN A 97 5.25 4.47 6.71
C GLN A 97 4.22 3.36 6.43
N SER A 98 4.23 2.80 5.21
CA SER A 98 3.34 1.72 4.82
C SER A 98 3.55 0.47 5.68
N PHE A 99 2.51 -0.37 5.76
CA PHE A 99 2.61 -1.68 6.39
C PHE A 99 3.77 -2.49 5.80
N PHE A 100 4.02 -2.41 4.48
CA PHE A 100 5.19 -3.04 3.86
C PHE A 100 6.50 -2.56 4.48
N ASN A 101 6.69 -1.26 4.70
CA ASN A 101 7.92 -0.74 5.30
C ASN A 101 8.04 -1.09 6.79
N VAL A 102 6.92 -1.23 7.52
CA VAL A 102 6.91 -1.82 8.87
C VAL A 102 7.43 -3.25 8.81
N LEU A 103 6.83 -4.09 7.95
CA LEU A 103 7.22 -5.49 7.79
C LEU A 103 8.67 -5.63 7.33
N ARG A 104 9.11 -4.82 6.37
CA ARG A 104 10.49 -4.83 5.88
C ARG A 104 11.49 -4.64 7.03
N LYS A 105 11.25 -3.68 7.94
CA LYS A 105 12.09 -3.46 9.12
C LYS A 105 11.99 -4.62 10.13
N VAL A 106 10.79 -5.13 10.39
CA VAL A 106 10.58 -6.30 11.27
C VAL A 106 11.33 -7.53 10.75
N PHE A 107 11.46 -7.67 9.43
CA PHE A 107 12.06 -8.83 8.79
C PHE A 107 13.57 -8.71 8.57
N GLU A 108 14.19 -7.56 8.85
CA GLU A 108 15.64 -7.34 8.71
C GLU A 108 16.52 -8.43 9.37
N PRO A 109 16.15 -9.01 10.54
CA PRO A 109 16.93 -10.10 11.13
C PRO A 109 16.89 -11.43 10.34
N TYR A 110 15.90 -11.65 9.47
CA TYR A 110 15.73 -12.89 8.70
C TYR A 110 16.39 -12.77 7.32
N THR A 111 17.71 -12.84 7.29
CA THR A 111 18.54 -12.54 6.09
C THR A 111 18.30 -13.43 4.87
N LYS A 112 17.62 -14.57 5.04
CA LYS A 112 17.21 -15.49 3.95
C LYS A 112 15.84 -15.17 3.35
N ILE A 113 15.13 -14.18 3.92
CA ILE A 113 13.86 -13.71 3.40
C ILE A 113 14.11 -12.43 2.60
N LYS A 114 13.78 -12.48 1.31
CA LYS A 114 13.82 -11.31 0.44
C LYS A 114 12.45 -10.64 0.43
N MET A 115 12.38 -9.38 0.86
CA MET A 115 11.17 -8.54 0.79
C MET A 115 11.26 -7.65 -0.45
N VAL A 116 10.27 -7.73 -1.36
CA VAL A 116 10.23 -6.94 -2.60
C VAL A 116 8.98 -6.07 -2.63
N CYS A 117 9.17 -4.78 -2.87
CA CYS A 117 8.08 -3.85 -3.17
C CYS A 117 7.88 -3.79 -4.69
N ALA A 118 6.77 -4.31 -5.18
CA ALA A 118 6.33 -4.21 -6.57
C ALA A 118 5.16 -3.22 -6.68
N ALA A 119 5.19 -2.15 -5.88
CA ALA A 119 4.16 -1.13 -5.83
C ALA A 119 4.68 0.21 -6.33
N ALA A 120 3.85 0.93 -7.07
CA ALA A 120 4.16 2.27 -7.57
C ALA A 120 3.03 3.26 -7.29
N MET A 121 3.42 4.50 -6.99
CA MET A 121 2.46 5.54 -6.61
C MET A 121 1.50 5.85 -7.76
N GLY A 122 0.19 5.74 -7.50
CA GLY A 122 -0.85 6.01 -8.48
C GLY A 122 -1.16 4.87 -9.45
N ASP A 123 -0.54 3.70 -9.29
CA ASP A 123 -0.85 2.54 -10.12
C ASP A 123 -2.28 2.06 -9.87
N ASN A 124 -2.93 1.66 -10.96
CA ASN A 124 -4.17 0.88 -10.96
C ASN A 124 -3.89 -0.57 -11.41
N SER A 125 -4.89 -1.43 -11.32
CA SER A 125 -4.75 -2.85 -11.66
C SER A 125 -4.31 -3.07 -13.12
N ASN A 126 -4.78 -2.25 -14.07
CA ASN A 126 -4.39 -2.31 -15.48
C ASN A 126 -2.90 -2.03 -15.71
N GLN A 127 -2.30 -1.13 -14.93
CA GLN A 127 -0.87 -0.83 -15.00
C GLN A 127 -0.06 -1.94 -14.32
N THR A 128 -0.53 -2.43 -13.17
CA THR A 128 0.10 -3.54 -12.46
C THR A 128 0.24 -4.79 -13.34
N ILE A 129 -0.81 -5.18 -14.08
CA ILE A 129 -0.76 -6.38 -14.91
C ILE A 129 0.24 -6.28 -16.08
N GLN A 130 0.51 -5.07 -16.58
CA GLN A 130 1.48 -4.85 -17.67
C GLN A 130 2.90 -5.15 -17.24
N HIS A 131 3.20 -4.97 -15.95
CA HIS A 131 4.55 -5.12 -15.40
C HIS A 131 4.70 -6.33 -14.47
N ILE A 132 3.65 -7.17 -14.34
CA ILE A 132 3.62 -8.29 -13.39
C ILE A 132 4.77 -9.28 -13.61
N TYR A 133 5.16 -9.53 -14.87
CA TYR A 133 6.24 -10.46 -15.17
C TYR A 133 7.60 -9.95 -14.69
N ASP A 134 7.89 -8.68 -14.98
CA ASP A 134 9.18 -8.07 -14.67
C ASP A 134 9.33 -7.74 -13.18
N LEU A 135 8.26 -7.27 -12.53
CA LEU A 135 8.31 -6.80 -11.14
C LEU A 135 7.97 -7.89 -10.11
N VAL A 136 7.25 -8.94 -10.51
CA VAL A 136 6.73 -9.95 -9.57
C VAL A 136 7.17 -11.36 -9.95
N VAL A 137 6.88 -11.81 -11.16
CA VAL A 137 7.15 -13.22 -11.54
C VAL A 137 8.66 -13.50 -11.59
N SER A 138 9.45 -12.55 -12.09
CA SER A 138 10.91 -12.62 -12.16
C SER A 138 11.56 -12.90 -10.80
N GLU A 139 10.91 -12.46 -9.73
CA GLU A 139 11.35 -12.59 -8.34
C GLU A 139 11.06 -13.96 -7.72
N LYS A 140 10.31 -14.82 -8.42
CA LYS A 140 9.91 -16.17 -8.00
C LYS A 140 9.34 -16.18 -6.57
N PRO A 141 8.27 -15.40 -6.30
CA PRO A 141 7.73 -15.24 -4.96
C PRO A 141 7.21 -16.56 -4.40
N MET A 142 7.51 -16.81 -3.12
CA MET A 142 6.80 -17.81 -2.33
C MET A 142 5.45 -17.27 -1.88
N ILE A 143 5.40 -15.99 -1.50
CA ILE A 143 4.19 -15.28 -1.10
C ILE A 143 4.08 -13.99 -1.90
N THR A 144 2.88 -13.70 -2.42
CA THR A 144 2.54 -12.41 -3.00
C THR A 144 1.37 -11.78 -2.25
N SER A 145 1.59 -10.59 -1.69
CA SER A 145 0.53 -9.75 -1.15
C SER A 145 0.01 -8.82 -2.23
N VAL A 146 -1.31 -8.69 -2.37
CA VAL A 146 -1.94 -7.81 -3.36
C VAL A 146 -2.85 -6.81 -2.65
N LEU A 147 -2.54 -5.52 -2.78
CA LEU A 147 -3.39 -4.40 -2.35
C LEU A 147 -3.43 -3.36 -3.46
N ILE A 148 -4.41 -3.47 -4.36
CA ILE A 148 -4.57 -2.60 -5.53
C ILE A 148 -6.05 -2.40 -5.81
N GLY A 149 -6.46 -1.19 -6.18
CA GLY A 149 -7.86 -0.91 -6.51
C GLY A 149 -8.34 0.49 -6.14
N ILE A 150 -7.61 1.22 -5.31
CA ILE A 150 -8.03 2.58 -4.94
C ILE A 150 -7.95 3.53 -6.14
N ASN A 151 -6.93 3.41 -6.98
CA ASN A 151 -6.79 4.24 -8.17
C ASN A 151 -7.68 3.74 -9.32
N ASP A 152 -8.13 2.49 -9.25
CA ASP A 152 -9.12 1.91 -10.17
C ASP A 152 -10.51 2.51 -9.96
N MET A 153 -10.91 2.79 -8.71
CA MET A 153 -12.23 3.34 -8.37
C MET A 153 -12.31 4.87 -8.48
N HIS A 154 -11.18 5.55 -8.70
CA HIS A 154 -11.10 6.99 -8.84
C HIS A 154 -12.02 7.49 -9.98
N GLN A 155 -12.73 8.61 -9.77
CA GLN A 155 -13.70 9.17 -10.71
C GLN A 155 -13.57 10.70 -10.82
N ASN A 156 -14.04 11.24 -11.94
CA ASN A 156 -14.30 12.67 -12.04
C ASN A 156 -15.61 13.02 -11.35
N ASN A 157 -15.62 14.11 -10.57
CA ASN A 157 -16.82 14.61 -9.90
C ASN A 157 -17.71 15.37 -10.90
N ASP A 158 -18.44 14.63 -11.73
CA ASP A 158 -19.40 15.16 -12.70
C ASP A 158 -20.59 14.19 -12.93
N ILE A 159 -21.55 14.60 -13.74
CA ILE A 159 -22.79 13.82 -13.99
C ILE A 159 -22.55 12.52 -14.77
N TYR A 160 -21.39 12.37 -15.40
CA TYR A 160 -20.97 11.19 -16.16
C TYR A 160 -19.92 10.38 -15.39
N SER A 161 -19.82 10.60 -14.07
CA SER A 161 -18.86 9.95 -13.18
C SER A 161 -18.79 8.45 -13.43
N LYS A 162 -17.59 7.97 -13.69
CA LYS A 162 -17.28 6.55 -13.84
C LYS A 162 -15.92 6.26 -13.20
N PRO A 163 -15.70 5.04 -12.68
CA PRO A 163 -14.39 4.64 -12.23
C PRO A 163 -13.40 4.55 -13.43
N VAL A 164 -12.12 4.72 -13.12
CA VAL A 164 -11.01 4.57 -14.08
C VAL A 164 -11.05 3.18 -14.71
N CYS A 165 -11.22 2.14 -13.89
CA CYS A 165 -11.42 0.76 -14.28
C CYS A 165 -12.89 0.40 -14.01
N SER A 166 -13.57 -0.36 -14.85
CA SER A 166 -14.94 -0.82 -14.51
C SER A 166 -14.91 -1.99 -13.51
N PRO A 167 -15.99 -2.28 -12.76
CA PRO A 167 -16.04 -3.47 -11.89
C PRO A 167 -15.75 -4.78 -12.63
N ASP A 168 -16.27 -4.97 -13.84
CA ASP A 168 -16.02 -6.17 -14.65
C ASP A 168 -14.55 -6.30 -15.07
N GLU A 169 -13.95 -5.19 -15.49
CA GLU A 169 -12.53 -5.12 -15.83
C GLU A 169 -11.64 -5.35 -14.60
N TYR A 170 -11.98 -4.73 -13.47
CA TYR A 170 -11.30 -4.92 -12.20
C TYR A 170 -11.35 -6.40 -11.76
N ARG A 171 -12.52 -7.04 -11.86
CA ARG A 171 -12.66 -8.48 -11.63
C ARG A 171 -11.76 -9.31 -12.53
N GLY A 172 -11.74 -9.01 -13.82
CA GLY A 172 -10.84 -9.65 -14.79
C GLY A 172 -9.37 -9.50 -14.41
N ASN A 173 -8.96 -8.32 -13.94
CA ASN A 173 -7.59 -8.03 -13.55
C ASN A 173 -7.17 -8.76 -12.26
N ILE A 174 -8.02 -8.77 -11.23
CA ILE A 174 -7.75 -9.47 -9.97
C ILE A 174 -7.69 -10.99 -10.20
N ASP A 175 -8.61 -11.54 -11.01
CA ASP A 175 -8.61 -12.95 -11.39
C ASP A 175 -7.37 -13.33 -12.23
N TYR A 176 -6.98 -12.48 -13.18
CA TYR A 176 -5.74 -12.65 -13.93
C TYR A 176 -4.52 -12.70 -13.01
N MET A 177 -4.39 -11.74 -12.09
CA MET A 177 -3.30 -11.72 -11.10
C MET A 177 -3.28 -13.03 -10.28
N ALA A 178 -4.43 -13.48 -9.79
CA ALA A 178 -4.56 -14.74 -9.05
C ALA A 178 -4.04 -15.93 -9.88
N LYS A 179 -4.51 -16.07 -11.12
CA LYS A 179 -4.15 -17.17 -12.01
C LYS A 179 -2.68 -17.19 -12.39
N VAL A 180 -2.12 -16.04 -12.77
CA VAL A 180 -0.69 -15.94 -13.13
C VAL A 180 0.20 -16.27 -11.95
N LEU A 181 -0.02 -15.64 -10.80
CA LEU A 181 0.83 -15.85 -9.62
C LEU A 181 0.75 -17.29 -9.09
N ARG A 182 -0.44 -17.91 -9.12
CA ARG A 182 -0.60 -19.34 -8.79
C ARG A 182 0.06 -20.26 -9.80
N HIS A 183 0.03 -19.95 -11.10
CA HIS A 183 0.76 -20.69 -12.11
C HIS A 183 2.27 -20.74 -11.79
N TYR A 184 2.81 -19.64 -11.27
CA TYR A 184 4.19 -19.55 -10.78
C TYR A 184 4.39 -20.01 -9.32
N LYS A 185 3.40 -20.71 -8.76
CA LYS A 185 3.44 -21.35 -7.42
C LYS A 185 3.56 -20.38 -6.24
N SER A 186 3.20 -19.11 -6.43
CA SER A 186 3.10 -18.16 -5.31
C SER A 186 1.82 -18.42 -4.49
N LYS A 187 1.93 -18.42 -3.17
CA LYS A 187 0.77 -18.30 -2.26
C LYS A 187 0.33 -16.84 -2.24
N ILE A 188 -0.96 -16.57 -2.40
CA ILE A 188 -1.45 -15.21 -2.59
C ILE A 188 -2.26 -14.77 -1.37
N ILE A 189 -1.98 -13.58 -0.86
CA ILE A 189 -2.81 -12.88 0.12
C ILE A 189 -3.42 -11.67 -0.56
N PHE A 190 -4.72 -11.74 -0.83
CA PHE A 190 -5.48 -10.58 -1.30
C PHE A 190 -5.91 -9.72 -0.10
N ASN A 191 -5.71 -8.42 -0.20
CA ASN A 191 -6.17 -7.47 0.80
C ASN A 191 -7.32 -6.64 0.22
N THR A 192 -8.45 -6.61 0.92
CA THR A 192 -9.53 -5.67 0.57
C THR A 192 -9.07 -4.23 0.80
N LEU A 193 -9.66 -3.30 0.05
CA LEU A 193 -9.35 -1.88 0.05
C LEU A 193 -9.76 -1.22 1.38
N PRO A 194 -8.89 -0.40 1.97
CA PRO A 194 -9.20 0.32 3.21
C PRO A 194 -10.30 1.37 2.98
N PRO A 195 -10.96 1.83 4.05
CA PRO A 195 -11.90 2.93 3.94
C PRO A 195 -11.19 4.26 3.67
N PHE A 196 -11.94 5.22 3.12
CA PHE A 196 -11.51 6.60 2.86
C PHE A 196 -12.59 7.58 3.31
N ASN A 197 -12.22 8.84 3.46
CA ASN A 197 -13.15 9.92 3.80
C ASN A 197 -13.43 10.80 2.57
N ASN A 198 -14.53 10.52 1.86
CA ASN A 198 -14.83 11.19 0.59
C ASN A 198 -14.95 12.71 0.73
N VAL A 199 -15.52 13.21 1.83
CA VAL A 199 -15.67 14.65 2.08
C VAL A 199 -14.30 15.35 2.15
N ILE A 200 -13.31 14.71 2.79
CA ILE A 200 -11.95 15.25 2.85
C ILE A 200 -11.27 15.10 1.48
N VAL A 201 -11.42 13.96 0.82
CA VAL A 201 -10.84 13.70 -0.51
C VAL A 201 -11.30 14.72 -1.54
N GLU A 202 -12.61 14.96 -1.69
CA GLU A 202 -13.14 15.95 -2.63
C GLU A 202 -12.59 17.36 -2.36
N LYS A 203 -12.37 17.70 -1.09
CA LYS A 203 -11.75 18.97 -0.71
C LYS A 203 -10.26 19.02 -1.06
N SER A 204 -9.51 17.96 -0.76
CA SER A 204 -8.06 17.90 -0.96
C SER A 204 -7.69 17.81 -2.45
N PHE A 205 -8.53 17.16 -3.24
CA PHE A 205 -8.36 16.98 -4.68
C PHE A 205 -9.33 17.83 -5.52
N ALA A 206 -9.93 18.88 -4.95
CA ALA A 206 -10.87 19.76 -5.65
C ALA A 206 -10.32 20.31 -6.97
N HIS A 207 -9.02 20.62 -7.01
CA HIS A 207 -8.33 21.12 -8.20
C HIS A 207 -8.19 20.10 -9.33
N MET A 208 -8.30 18.80 -9.03
CA MET A 208 -8.30 17.73 -10.03
C MET A 208 -9.72 17.28 -10.39
N ASN A 209 -10.74 17.80 -9.71
CA ASN A 209 -12.14 17.37 -9.80
C ASN A 209 -12.34 15.87 -9.52
N TRP A 210 -11.68 15.34 -8.50
CA TRP A 210 -11.69 13.91 -8.17
C TRP A 210 -12.71 13.58 -7.07
N THR A 211 -13.34 12.41 -7.17
CA THR A 211 -14.22 11.83 -6.15
C THR A 211 -14.11 10.30 -6.12
N TYR A 212 -14.61 9.68 -5.05
CA TYR A 212 -14.60 8.25 -4.81
C TYR A 212 -15.96 7.82 -4.26
N SER A 213 -16.45 6.65 -4.69
CA SER A 213 -17.73 6.10 -4.25
C SER A 213 -17.54 4.96 -3.26
N VAL A 214 -18.25 5.03 -2.13
CA VAL A 214 -18.31 3.93 -1.15
C VAL A 214 -18.93 2.68 -1.77
N ASP A 215 -19.96 2.84 -2.61
CA ASP A 215 -20.61 1.71 -3.29
C ASP A 215 -19.64 0.98 -4.22
N ILE A 216 -18.81 1.73 -4.97
CA ILE A 216 -17.79 1.11 -5.85
C ILE A 216 -16.70 0.43 -5.03
N ARG A 217 -16.28 1.03 -3.90
CA ARG A 217 -15.32 0.36 -2.99
C ARG A 217 -15.89 -0.96 -2.48
N ASP A 218 -17.15 -0.98 -2.09
CA ASP A 218 -17.79 -2.18 -1.54
C ASP A 218 -17.97 -3.25 -2.62
N GLU A 219 -18.31 -2.85 -3.85
CA GLU A 219 -18.30 -3.73 -5.03
C GLU A 219 -16.91 -4.31 -5.30
N TYR A 220 -15.85 -3.51 -5.24
CA TYR A 220 -14.48 -3.96 -5.45
C TYR A 220 -14.02 -4.90 -4.35
N ASN A 221 -14.37 -4.61 -3.09
CA ASN A 221 -14.07 -5.50 -1.98
C ASN A 221 -14.79 -6.84 -2.12
N ASN A 222 -16.03 -6.85 -2.62
CA ASN A 222 -16.74 -8.09 -2.93
C ASN A 222 -16.07 -8.87 -4.06
N ILE A 223 -15.63 -8.19 -5.13
CA ILE A 223 -14.82 -8.80 -6.19
C ILE A 223 -13.56 -9.45 -5.62
N ILE A 224 -12.81 -8.75 -4.76
CA ILE A 224 -11.59 -9.28 -4.14
C ILE A 224 -11.89 -10.55 -3.34
N ARG A 225 -12.96 -10.53 -2.52
CA ARG A 225 -13.40 -11.68 -1.72
C ARG A 225 -13.73 -12.89 -2.60
N GLU A 226 -14.58 -12.67 -3.61
CA GLU A 226 -15.03 -13.72 -4.52
C GLU A 226 -13.87 -14.31 -5.32
N VAL A 227 -12.98 -13.47 -5.86
CA VAL A 227 -11.81 -13.95 -6.63
C VAL A 227 -10.84 -14.72 -5.72
N ALA A 228 -10.63 -14.25 -4.49
CA ALA A 228 -9.79 -14.97 -3.53
C ALA A 228 -10.36 -16.37 -3.24
N GLU A 229 -11.66 -16.47 -2.96
CA GLU A 229 -12.34 -17.74 -2.73
C GLU A 229 -12.26 -18.66 -3.97
N GLN A 230 -12.67 -18.16 -5.15
CA GLN A 230 -12.70 -18.92 -6.40
C GLN A 230 -11.34 -19.49 -6.79
N ASN A 231 -10.26 -18.75 -6.52
CA ASN A 231 -8.91 -19.16 -6.85
C ASN A 231 -8.18 -19.87 -5.69
N GLY A 232 -8.84 -20.09 -4.54
CA GLY A 232 -8.20 -20.69 -3.36
C GLY A 232 -7.02 -19.87 -2.83
N CYS A 233 -7.13 -18.54 -2.91
CA CYS A 233 -6.17 -17.60 -2.34
C CYS A 233 -6.58 -17.20 -0.93
N THR A 234 -5.61 -16.76 -0.13
CA THR A 234 -5.87 -16.29 1.23
C THR A 234 -6.43 -14.86 1.17
N LEU A 235 -7.46 -14.59 1.97
CA LEU A 235 -8.05 -13.27 2.11
C LEU A 235 -7.61 -12.61 3.43
N ASN A 236 -7.06 -11.41 3.34
CA ASN A 236 -6.93 -10.47 4.44
C ASN A 236 -8.00 -9.38 4.30
N ASP A 237 -9.19 -9.60 4.87
CA ASP A 237 -10.32 -8.68 4.79
C ASP A 237 -10.12 -7.45 5.69
N MET A 238 -9.26 -6.54 5.24
CA MET A 238 -8.97 -5.29 5.93
C MET A 238 -10.17 -4.36 6.03
N ALA A 239 -11.11 -4.41 5.07
CA ALA A 239 -12.31 -3.58 5.11
C ALA A 239 -13.14 -3.93 6.34
N GLU A 240 -13.34 -5.23 6.60
CA GLU A 240 -14.01 -5.70 7.82
C GLU A 240 -13.17 -5.45 9.08
N LYS A 241 -11.86 -5.72 9.03
CA LYS A 241 -10.98 -5.54 10.20
C LYS A 241 -10.91 -4.08 10.65
N PHE A 242 -10.98 -3.11 9.73
CA PHE A 242 -11.00 -1.69 10.08
C PHE A 242 -12.27 -1.26 10.82
N ASN A 243 -13.37 -2.03 10.78
CA ASN A 243 -14.56 -1.76 11.61
C ASN A 243 -14.26 -1.91 13.12
N GLN A 244 -13.17 -2.60 13.47
CA GLN A 244 -12.73 -2.81 14.85
C GLN A 244 -11.61 -1.84 15.28
N PHE A 245 -11.23 -0.91 14.41
CA PHE A 245 -10.13 0.01 14.66
C PHE A 245 -10.64 1.33 15.25
N ASP A 246 -10.30 1.60 16.51
CA ASP A 246 -10.75 2.78 17.24
C ASP A 246 -9.96 4.08 16.91
N GLY A 247 -9.02 4.00 15.97
CA GLY A 247 -8.13 5.11 15.60
C GLY A 247 -8.55 5.86 14.35
N LEU A 248 -7.82 6.94 14.04
CA LEU A 248 -7.97 7.63 12.76
C LEU A 248 -7.40 6.77 11.64
N ILE A 249 -8.25 6.36 10.70
CA ILE A 249 -7.83 5.51 9.58
C ILE A 249 -7.06 6.34 8.55
N ASN A 250 -7.64 7.44 8.08
CA ASN A 250 -7.05 8.27 7.03
C ASN A 250 -6.36 9.52 7.59
N ILE A 251 -5.35 10.00 6.86
CA ILE A 251 -4.67 11.26 7.16
C ILE A 251 -5.70 12.42 7.06
N PRO A 252 -5.87 13.24 8.12
CA PRO A 252 -6.97 14.21 8.20
C PRO A 252 -7.03 15.28 7.09
N ASN A 253 -5.91 15.53 6.39
CA ASN A 253 -5.83 16.56 5.36
C ASN A 253 -5.87 16.00 3.93
N ASP A 254 -5.95 14.69 3.78
CA ASP A 254 -5.96 14.00 2.49
C ASP A 254 -7.24 13.17 2.36
N GLY A 255 -7.59 12.43 3.42
CA GLY A 255 -8.80 11.61 3.45
C GLY A 255 -8.65 10.28 2.74
N LEU A 256 -7.56 10.06 1.99
CA LEU A 256 -7.27 8.82 1.28
C LEU A 256 -6.21 7.96 1.99
N ASN A 257 -4.98 8.47 2.12
CA ASN A 257 -3.87 7.68 2.65
C ASN A 257 -4.06 7.33 4.13
N LEU A 258 -3.56 6.16 4.53
CA LEU A 258 -3.63 5.68 5.91
C LEU A 258 -2.71 6.45 6.85
N THR A 259 -3.13 6.62 8.10
CA THR A 259 -2.25 7.06 9.19
C THR A 259 -1.22 5.99 9.54
N TYR A 260 -0.13 6.36 10.23
CA TYR A 260 0.86 5.38 10.67
C TYR A 260 0.25 4.35 11.65
N GLN A 261 -0.74 4.75 12.47
CA GLN A 261 -1.45 3.82 13.36
C GLN A 261 -2.28 2.81 12.56
N ALA A 262 -2.98 3.28 11.53
CA ALA A 262 -3.77 2.40 10.65
C ALA A 262 -2.86 1.47 9.82
N GLN A 263 -1.68 1.95 9.38
CA GLN A 263 -0.67 1.11 8.73
C GLN A 263 -0.07 0.07 9.69
N CYS A 264 0.15 0.42 10.96
CA CYS A 264 0.56 -0.53 11.99
C CYS A 264 -0.51 -1.61 12.21
N PHE A 265 -1.78 -1.21 12.32
CA PHE A 265 -2.90 -2.14 12.41
C PHE A 265 -3.00 -3.04 11.17
N PHE A 266 -2.78 -2.49 9.97
CA PHE A 266 -2.71 -3.30 8.75
C PHE A 266 -1.56 -4.32 8.83
N ALA A 267 -0.35 -3.89 9.23
CA ALA A 267 0.80 -4.80 9.38
C ALA A 267 0.53 -5.92 10.39
N ASP A 268 -0.12 -5.61 11.52
CA ASP A 268 -0.59 -6.57 12.53
C ASP A 268 -1.49 -7.64 11.89
N LYS A 269 -2.55 -7.17 11.23
CA LYS A 269 -3.56 -8.05 10.62
C LYS A 269 -3.06 -8.84 9.43
N PHE A 270 -2.12 -8.28 8.68
CA PHE A 270 -1.42 -9.00 7.63
C PHE A 270 -0.54 -10.11 8.21
N LEU A 271 0.20 -9.85 9.30
CA LEU A 271 1.06 -10.85 9.91
C LEU A 271 0.30 -12.03 10.51
N GLU A 272 -0.87 -11.80 11.13
CA GLU A 272 -1.75 -12.88 11.59
C GLU A 272 -2.03 -13.86 10.44
N VAL A 273 -2.48 -13.33 9.31
CA VAL A 273 -2.83 -14.13 8.12
C VAL A 273 -1.60 -14.79 7.50
N MET A 274 -0.49 -14.06 7.39
CA MET A 274 0.73 -14.55 6.74
C MET A 274 1.40 -15.67 7.54
N LEU A 275 1.47 -15.53 8.87
CA LEU A 275 2.08 -16.54 9.74
C LEU A 275 1.23 -17.80 9.82
N GLU A 276 -0.11 -17.70 9.82
CA GLU A 276 -1.00 -18.86 9.71
C GLU A 276 -0.80 -19.65 8.41
N MET A 277 -0.43 -18.97 7.32
CA MET A 277 -0.22 -19.57 6.01
C MET A 277 1.15 -20.27 5.83
N LEU A 278 2.12 -19.99 6.73
CA LEU A 278 3.47 -20.56 6.73
C LEU A 278 3.53 -21.86 7.55
#